data_AF-A0AAJ0LTT2-F1
#
_entry.id   AF-A0AAJ0LTT2-F1
#
_cell.length_a   1.000
_cell.length_b   1.000
_cell.length_c   1.000
_cell.angle_alpha   90.00
_cell.angle_beta   90.00
_cell.angle_gamma   90.00
#
_symmetry.space_group_name_H-M   'P 1'
#
loop_
_entity.id
_entity.type
_entity.pdbx_description
1 polymer ?
#
loop_
_entity_poly.entity_id
_entity_poly.type
_entity_poly.pdbx_seq_one_letter_code
_entity_poly.pdbx_strand_id
1 'polypeptide(L)'
;MERGLFKYAVVVMCAMVGIAGYNVVDWKRLDAASWAAWVQAVGGIFAVIAAFGVARYTIRADQKRKAREESVTQAADLLALHHIAAELEQMCILTNFEKSNLCERTIYPDAAGEFRSIAELVASLPVINVVTLGEMEMLLELRRTATFCSRIFEEDGHLKGDEFVLKHRRDFAKFHDRCAHISTHMWDRVEEVCPGHFTDKRRMHL
;
A
#
# COMPACT_ATOMS: atom_id res chain seq x y z
N MET A 1 -11.45 -31.76 -4.47
CA MET A 1 -11.26 -33.21 -4.22
C MET A 1 -10.21 -33.85 -5.11
N GLU A 2 -10.05 -33.43 -6.37
CA GLU A 2 -9.13 -34.05 -7.36
C GLU A 2 -7.64 -34.03 -6.99
N ARG A 3 -7.15 -32.98 -6.32
CA ARG A 3 -5.74 -32.89 -5.86
C ARG A 3 -5.36 -33.91 -4.79
N GLY A 4 -6.33 -34.52 -4.10
CA GLY A 4 -6.09 -35.57 -3.10
C GLY A 4 -5.89 -36.95 -3.74
N LEU A 5 -6.68 -37.25 -4.77
CA LEU A 5 -6.66 -38.53 -5.49
C LEU A 5 -5.34 -38.76 -6.23
N PHE A 6 -4.80 -37.72 -6.86
CA PHE A 6 -3.48 -37.80 -7.52
C PHE A 6 -2.34 -38.11 -6.56
N LYS A 7 -2.37 -37.59 -5.32
CA LYS A 7 -1.32 -37.88 -4.32
C LYS A 7 -1.35 -39.34 -3.90
N TYR A 8 -2.53 -39.91 -3.68
CA TYR A 8 -2.68 -41.32 -3.32
C TYR A 8 -2.24 -42.25 -4.46
N ALA A 9 -2.63 -41.95 -5.71
CA ALA A 9 -2.22 -42.74 -6.86
C ALA A 9 -0.69 -42.77 -7.04
N VAL A 10 -0.02 -41.62 -6.87
CA VAL A 10 1.44 -41.51 -6.95
C VAL A 10 2.12 -42.32 -5.83
N VAL A 11 1.65 -42.23 -4.59
CA VAL A 11 2.20 -42.99 -3.47
C VAL A 11 2.07 -44.50 -3.70
N VAL A 12 0.91 -44.95 -4.19
CA VAL A 12 0.65 -46.37 -4.48
C VAL A 12 1.52 -46.88 -5.63
N MET A 13 1.69 -46.10 -6.70
CA MET A 13 2.59 -46.48 -7.80
C MET A 13 4.06 -46.54 -7.36
N CYS A 14 4.53 -45.58 -6.55
CA CYS A 14 5.89 -45.63 -5.99
C CYS A 14 6.10 -46.86 -5.09
N ALA A 15 5.11 -47.22 -4.28
CA ALA A 15 5.17 -48.42 -3.45
C ALA A 15 5.23 -49.71 -4.29
N MET A 16 4.43 -49.82 -5.34
CA MET A 16 4.45 -50.98 -6.24
C MET A 16 5.78 -51.12 -6.98
N VAL A 17 6.34 -50.02 -7.48
CA VAL A 17 7.67 -50.02 -8.13
C VAL A 17 8.77 -50.40 -7.14
N GLY A 18 8.68 -49.92 -5.90
CA GLY A 18 9.62 -50.28 -4.82
C GLY A 18 9.59 -51.77 -4.48
N ILE A 19 8.39 -52.35 -4.33
CA ILE A 19 8.20 -53.77 -4.00
C ILE A 19 8.65 -54.67 -5.18
N ALA A 20 8.27 -54.30 -6.42
CA ALA A 20 8.68 -55.03 -7.61
C ALA A 20 10.20 -54.99 -7.80
N GLY A 21 10.83 -53.83 -7.61
CA GLY A 21 12.28 -53.69 -7.66
C GLY A 21 13.01 -54.51 -6.58
N TYR A 22 12.47 -54.57 -5.35
CA TYR A 22 13.05 -55.35 -4.27
C TYR A 22 13.05 -56.86 -4.55
N ASN A 23 11.95 -57.38 -5.11
CA ASN A 23 11.79 -58.81 -5.37
C ASN A 23 12.50 -59.30 -6.64
N VAL A 24 12.69 -58.43 -7.63
CA VAL A 24 13.33 -58.80 -8.92
C VAL A 24 14.86 -58.67 -8.86
N VAL A 25 15.39 -57.81 -7.99
CA VAL A 25 16.83 -57.61 -7.85
C VAL A 25 17.40 -58.63 -6.85
N ASP A 26 18.32 -59.46 -7.31
CA ASP A 26 18.99 -60.46 -6.48
C ASP A 26 20.13 -59.80 -5.68
N TRP A 27 19.76 -59.12 -4.58
CA TRP A 27 20.65 -58.26 -3.78
C TRP A 27 21.93 -58.94 -3.28
N LYS A 28 21.93 -60.28 -3.20
CA LYS A 28 23.07 -61.07 -2.74
C LYS A 28 24.17 -61.25 -3.80
N ARG A 29 23.92 -60.87 -5.06
CA ARG A 29 24.84 -61.06 -6.21
C ARG A 29 25.09 -59.77 -7.01
N LEU A 30 24.85 -58.60 -6.43
CA LEU A 30 25.11 -57.33 -7.11
C LEU A 30 26.60 -57.05 -7.19
N ASP A 31 27.11 -56.91 -8.41
CA ASP A 31 28.44 -56.38 -8.69
C ASP A 31 28.52 -54.88 -8.30
N ALA A 32 29.71 -54.38 -7.98
CA ALA A 32 29.93 -53.01 -7.52
C ALA A 32 29.39 -51.96 -8.51
N ALA A 33 29.45 -52.26 -9.82
CA ALA A 33 28.90 -51.42 -10.87
C ALA A 33 27.36 -51.32 -10.82
N SER A 34 26.68 -52.42 -10.46
CA SER A 34 25.21 -52.44 -10.35
C SER A 34 24.73 -51.68 -9.11
N TRP A 35 25.51 -51.72 -8.03
CA TRP A 35 25.25 -50.92 -6.84
C TRP A 35 25.38 -49.41 -7.12
N ALA A 36 26.42 -49.00 -7.83
CA ALA A 36 26.63 -47.60 -8.21
C ALA A 36 25.48 -47.06 -9.08
N ALA A 37 24.99 -47.84 -10.05
CA ALA A 37 23.85 -47.47 -10.89
C ALA A 37 22.57 -47.26 -10.06
N TRP A 38 22.33 -48.10 -9.06
CA TRP A 38 21.18 -47.98 -8.18
C TRP A 38 21.25 -46.72 -7.29
N VAL A 39 22.40 -46.47 -6.67
CA VAL A 39 22.62 -45.25 -5.85
C VAL A 39 22.43 -43.99 -6.70
N GLN A 40 22.90 -43.99 -7.95
CA GLN A 40 22.71 -42.87 -8.87
C GLN A 40 21.22 -42.65 -9.22
N ALA A 41 20.47 -43.71 -9.47
CA ALA A 41 19.04 -43.62 -9.76
C ALA A 41 18.24 -43.07 -8.57
N VAL A 42 18.50 -43.58 -7.36
CA VAL A 42 17.86 -43.08 -6.13
C VAL A 42 18.27 -41.64 -5.84
N GLY A 43 19.56 -41.31 -5.98
CA GLY A 43 20.08 -39.96 -5.83
C GLY A 43 19.42 -38.96 -6.80
N GLY A 44 19.21 -39.37 -8.05
CA GLY A 44 18.48 -38.56 -9.05
C GLY A 44 17.04 -38.27 -8.63
N ILE A 45 16.32 -39.27 -8.11
CA ILE A 45 14.95 -39.08 -7.61
C ILE A 45 14.93 -38.11 -6.42
N PHE A 46 15.83 -38.28 -5.45
CA PHE A 46 15.94 -37.36 -4.31
C PHE A 46 16.29 -35.94 -4.74
N ALA A 47 17.19 -35.78 -5.73
CA ALA A 47 17.54 -34.46 -6.27
C ALA A 47 16.32 -33.76 -6.90
N VAL A 48 15.49 -34.49 -7.66
CA VAL A 48 14.25 -33.93 -8.25
C VAL A 48 13.24 -33.55 -7.17
N ILE A 49 13.04 -34.39 -6.14
CA ILE A 49 12.15 -34.10 -5.02
C ILE A 49 12.63 -32.87 -4.24
N ALA A 50 13.93 -32.78 -3.96
CA ALA A 50 14.54 -31.65 -3.27
C ALA A 50 14.38 -30.36 -4.10
N ALA A 51 14.65 -30.40 -5.41
CA ALA A 51 14.45 -29.26 -6.31
C ALA A 51 12.99 -28.78 -6.32
N PHE A 52 12.03 -29.71 -6.38
CA PHE A 52 10.61 -29.37 -6.32
C PHE A 52 10.20 -28.79 -4.95
N GLY A 53 10.75 -29.33 -3.86
CA GLY A 53 10.54 -28.81 -2.51
C GLY A 53 11.04 -27.37 -2.35
N VAL A 54 12.26 -27.10 -2.81
CA VAL A 54 12.85 -25.76 -2.81
C VAL A 54 12.03 -24.80 -3.68
N ALA A 55 11.68 -25.19 -4.91
CA ALA A 55 10.87 -24.35 -5.80
C ALA A 55 9.50 -24.00 -5.19
N ARG A 56 8.85 -24.94 -4.50
CA ARG A 56 7.58 -24.66 -3.82
C ARG A 56 7.76 -23.74 -2.62
N TYR A 57 8.85 -23.91 -1.87
CA TYR A 57 9.18 -23.07 -0.74
C TYR A 57 9.47 -21.63 -1.19
N THR A 58 10.27 -21.45 -2.24
CA THR A 58 10.58 -20.12 -2.80
C THR A 58 9.33 -19.43 -3.32
N ILE A 59 8.47 -20.11 -4.08
CA ILE A 59 7.20 -19.52 -4.56
C ILE A 59 6.33 -19.04 -3.39
N ARG A 60 6.23 -19.83 -2.31
CA ARG A 60 5.46 -19.43 -1.12
C ARG A 60 6.10 -18.27 -0.37
N ALA A 61 7.43 -18.26 -0.27
CA ALA A 61 8.16 -17.17 0.35
C ALA A 61 7.99 -15.87 -0.45
N ASP A 62 8.08 -15.95 -1.78
CA ASP A 62 7.91 -14.82 -2.68
C ASP A 62 6.48 -14.28 -2.66
N GLN A 63 5.47 -15.14 -2.61
CA GLN A 63 4.07 -14.71 -2.45
C GLN A 63 3.87 -13.93 -1.15
N LYS A 64 4.46 -14.38 -0.04
CA LYS A 64 4.39 -13.66 1.24
C LYS A 64 5.13 -12.32 1.19
N ARG A 65 6.26 -12.27 0.49
CA ARG A 65 7.02 -11.03 0.29
C ARG A 65 6.22 -10.03 -0.53
N LYS A 66 5.66 -10.46 -1.67
CA LYS A 66 4.82 -9.62 -2.53
C LYS A 66 3.59 -9.08 -1.80
N ALA A 67 2.88 -9.93 -1.06
CA ALA A 67 1.73 -9.48 -0.28
C ALA A 67 2.11 -8.43 0.78
N ARG A 68 3.30 -8.56 1.40
CA ARG A 68 3.82 -7.57 2.35
C ARG A 68 4.21 -6.28 1.63
N GLU A 69 4.91 -6.37 0.51
CA GLU A 69 5.30 -5.21 -0.31
C GLU A 69 4.05 -4.44 -0.77
N GLU A 70 3.03 -5.15 -1.27
CA GLU A 70 1.74 -4.56 -1.67
C GLU A 70 1.07 -3.82 -0.49
N SER A 71 1.03 -4.42 0.71
CA SER A 71 0.46 -3.75 1.90
C SER A 71 1.24 -2.49 2.30
N VAL A 72 2.58 -2.50 2.16
CA VAL A 72 3.42 -1.34 2.46
C VAL A 72 3.20 -0.24 1.43
N THR A 73 3.08 -0.59 0.14
CA THR A 73 2.77 0.37 -0.91
C THR A 73 1.39 1.00 -0.71
N GLN A 74 0.36 0.20 -0.39
CA GLN A 74 -0.98 0.71 -0.09
C GLN A 74 -0.98 1.65 1.12
N ALA A 75 -0.29 1.29 2.20
CA ALA A 75 -0.16 2.15 3.37
C ALA A 75 0.64 3.44 3.07
N ALA A 76 1.64 3.39 2.18
CA ALA A 76 2.37 4.57 1.74
C ALA A 76 1.47 5.56 0.97
N ASP A 77 0.57 5.06 0.12
CA ASP A 77 -0.40 5.91 -0.59
C ASP A 77 -1.41 6.55 0.35
N LEU A 78 -1.90 5.80 1.35
CA LEU A 78 -2.76 6.35 2.41
C LEU A 78 -2.02 7.39 3.26
N LEU A 79 -0.73 7.16 3.55
CA LEU A 79 0.10 8.12 4.27
C LEU A 79 0.30 9.41 3.45
N ALA A 80 0.46 9.30 2.14
CA ALA A 80 0.51 10.47 1.26
C ALA A 80 -0.80 11.27 1.32
N LEU A 81 -1.96 10.60 1.30
CA LEU A 81 -3.26 11.23 1.50
C LEU A 81 -3.40 11.92 2.86
N HIS A 82 -2.96 11.25 3.92
CA HIS A 82 -2.92 11.84 5.26
C HIS A 82 -2.10 13.14 5.28
N HIS A 83 -0.90 13.14 4.71
CA HIS A 83 -0.05 14.33 4.66
C HIS A 83 -0.67 15.47 3.85
N ILE A 84 -1.36 15.16 2.75
CA ILE A 84 -2.03 16.16 1.93
C ILE A 84 -3.24 16.75 2.67
N ALA A 85 -4.04 15.90 3.32
CA ALA A 85 -5.16 16.35 4.14
C ALA A 85 -4.69 17.27 5.27
N ALA A 86 -3.63 16.87 5.97
CA ALA A 86 -2.98 17.65 7.02
C ALA A 86 -2.43 19.00 6.52
N GLU A 87 -1.80 19.02 5.34
CA GLU A 87 -1.32 20.28 4.74
C GLU A 87 -2.49 21.20 4.36
N LEU A 88 -3.54 20.64 3.74
CA LEU A 88 -4.71 21.40 3.34
C LEU A 88 -5.46 21.98 4.55
N GLU A 89 -5.55 21.20 5.63
CA GLU A 89 -6.05 21.63 6.94
C GLU A 89 -5.29 22.85 7.47
N GLN A 90 -3.95 22.76 7.48
CA GLN A 90 -3.06 23.82 7.97
C GLN A 90 -3.17 25.08 7.09
N MET A 91 -3.22 24.92 5.76
CA MET A 91 -3.40 26.02 4.83
C MET A 91 -4.71 26.76 5.05
N CYS A 92 -5.80 26.06 5.36
CA CYS A 92 -7.10 26.70 5.65
C CYS A 92 -7.03 27.65 6.85
N ILE A 93 -6.17 27.36 7.82
CA ILE A 93 -5.95 28.23 8.99
C ILE A 93 -4.99 29.36 8.64
N LEU A 94 -3.79 29.02 8.15
CA LEU A 94 -2.70 29.97 7.99
C LEU A 94 -3.01 31.04 6.95
N THR A 95 -3.63 30.67 5.83
CA THR A 95 -3.95 31.64 4.76
C THR A 95 -5.00 32.68 5.23
N ASN A 96 -5.90 32.31 6.14
CA ASN A 96 -6.83 33.25 6.76
C ASN A 96 -6.11 34.21 7.73
N PHE A 97 -5.18 33.70 8.55
CA PHE A 97 -4.37 34.54 9.43
C PHE A 97 -3.50 35.54 8.65
N GLU A 98 -2.89 35.11 7.55
CA GLU A 98 -2.11 36.00 6.68
C GLU A 98 -2.97 37.10 6.06
N LYS A 99 -4.16 36.75 5.58
CA LYS A 99 -5.10 37.74 5.04
C LYS A 99 -5.58 38.73 6.10
N SER A 100 -5.81 38.28 7.32
CA SER A 100 -6.24 39.08 8.48
C SER A 100 -5.20 40.11 8.91
N ASN A 101 -3.94 39.68 9.10
CA ASN A 101 -2.98 40.48 9.88
C ASN A 101 -2.31 41.63 9.11
N LEU A 102 -2.65 41.86 7.84
CA LEU A 102 -1.92 42.79 6.94
C LEU A 102 -0.39 42.57 6.93
N CYS A 103 0.10 41.48 7.52
CA CYS A 103 1.49 41.09 7.49
C CYS A 103 1.86 40.76 6.05
N GLU A 104 3.07 41.15 5.66
CA GLU A 104 3.66 40.76 4.37
C GLU A 104 3.43 39.26 4.15
N ARG A 105 2.93 38.89 2.96
CA ARG A 105 2.60 37.51 2.60
C ARG A 105 3.87 36.65 2.73
N THR A 106 4.02 35.94 3.85
CA THR A 106 5.30 35.36 4.26
C THR A 106 5.27 33.85 4.24
N ILE A 107 4.10 33.25 4.40
CA ILE A 107 3.85 31.82 4.43
C ILE A 107 3.34 31.35 3.05
N TYR A 108 2.24 31.93 2.54
CA TYR A 108 1.68 31.56 1.23
C TYR A 108 1.47 32.80 0.32
N PRO A 109 2.53 33.27 -0.37
CA PRO A 109 2.47 34.48 -1.19
C PRO A 109 1.45 34.41 -2.34
N ASP A 110 1.23 33.21 -2.86
CA ASP A 110 0.19 32.87 -3.84
C ASP A 110 -0.67 31.71 -3.32
N ALA A 111 -1.47 31.97 -2.28
CA ALA A 111 -2.37 30.96 -1.70
C ALA A 111 -3.25 30.27 -2.77
N ALA A 112 -3.73 31.00 -3.78
CA ALA A 112 -4.52 30.42 -4.87
C ALA A 112 -3.73 29.36 -5.65
N GLY A 113 -2.49 29.68 -6.04
CA GLY A 113 -1.58 28.77 -6.73
C GLY A 113 -1.19 27.56 -5.87
N GLU A 114 -0.97 27.75 -4.57
CA GLU A 114 -0.64 26.67 -3.64
C GLU A 114 -1.81 25.67 -3.48
N PHE A 115 -3.04 26.18 -3.30
CA PHE A 115 -4.23 25.30 -3.27
C PHE A 115 -4.44 24.56 -4.60
N ARG A 116 -4.13 25.21 -5.74
CA ARG A 116 -4.19 24.57 -7.05
C ARG A 116 -3.16 23.45 -7.18
N SER A 117 -1.93 23.70 -6.72
CA SER A 117 -0.85 22.71 -6.70
C SER A 117 -1.23 21.49 -5.85
N ILE A 118 -1.89 21.69 -4.71
CA ILE A 118 -2.44 20.57 -3.92
C ILE A 118 -3.52 19.83 -4.70
N ALA A 119 -4.44 20.53 -5.37
CA ALA A 119 -5.49 19.87 -6.16
C ALA A 119 -4.91 19.01 -7.29
N GLU A 120 -3.83 19.47 -7.92
CA GLU A 120 -3.07 18.72 -8.95
C GLU A 120 -2.33 17.51 -8.35
N LEU A 121 -1.67 17.70 -7.20
CA LEU A 121 -1.02 16.62 -6.45
C LEU A 121 -2.02 15.51 -6.11
N VAL A 122 -3.19 15.87 -5.57
CA VAL A 122 -4.28 14.92 -5.28
C VAL A 122 -4.74 14.20 -6.55
N ALA A 123 -4.81 14.90 -7.69
CA ALA A 123 -5.20 14.29 -8.96
C ALA A 123 -4.15 13.32 -9.52
N SER A 124 -2.88 13.48 -9.15
CA SER A 124 -1.77 12.61 -9.57
C SER A 124 -1.64 11.31 -8.76
N LEU A 125 -2.35 11.19 -7.63
CA LEU A 125 -2.29 10.00 -6.80
C LEU A 125 -2.84 8.76 -7.53
N PRO A 126 -2.30 7.56 -7.25
CA PRO A 126 -2.71 6.33 -7.92
C PRO A 126 -4.15 5.94 -7.56
N VAL A 127 -5.10 6.37 -8.39
CA VAL A 127 -6.55 6.15 -8.20
C VAL A 127 -6.87 4.67 -7.99
N ILE A 128 -6.16 3.76 -8.65
CA ILE A 128 -6.38 2.31 -8.52
C ILE A 128 -6.23 1.86 -7.06
N ASN A 129 -5.18 2.30 -6.37
CA ASN A 129 -4.90 1.89 -5.00
C ASN A 129 -5.92 2.49 -4.02
N VAL A 130 -6.26 3.77 -4.21
CA VAL A 130 -7.30 4.45 -3.41
C VAL A 130 -8.68 3.80 -3.59
N VAL A 131 -9.02 3.41 -4.82
CA VAL A 131 -10.28 2.71 -5.13
C VAL A 131 -10.31 1.32 -4.50
N THR A 132 -9.20 0.57 -4.53
CA THR A 132 -9.15 -0.75 -3.87
C THR A 132 -9.36 -0.67 -2.36
N LEU A 133 -9.04 0.47 -1.74
CA LEU A 133 -9.21 0.72 -0.32
C LEU A 133 -10.57 1.32 0.04
N GLY A 134 -11.39 1.69 -0.95
CA GLY A 134 -12.70 2.30 -0.75
C GLY A 134 -12.67 3.80 -0.43
N GLU A 135 -11.51 4.46 -0.55
CA GLU A 135 -11.29 5.83 -0.07
C GLU A 135 -11.45 6.90 -1.16
N MET A 136 -12.11 6.55 -2.28
CA MET A 136 -12.28 7.43 -3.43
C MET A 136 -13.08 8.70 -3.08
N GLU A 137 -14.06 8.58 -2.20
CA GLU A 137 -14.86 9.74 -1.75
C GLU A 137 -13.97 10.78 -1.07
N MET A 138 -13.07 10.36 -0.19
CA MET A 138 -12.17 11.26 0.55
C MET A 138 -11.15 11.93 -0.39
N LEU A 139 -10.59 11.18 -1.34
CA LEU A 139 -9.71 11.74 -2.38
C LEU A 139 -10.42 12.84 -3.19
N LEU A 140 -11.66 12.57 -3.62
CA LEU A 140 -12.46 13.54 -4.36
C LEU A 140 -12.85 14.75 -3.50
N GLU A 141 -13.11 14.55 -2.21
CA GLU A 141 -13.40 15.62 -1.27
C GLU A 141 -12.19 16.53 -1.04
N LEU A 142 -10.99 15.98 -0.85
CA LEU A 142 -9.76 16.77 -0.74
C LEU A 142 -9.52 17.60 -2.00
N ARG A 143 -9.63 16.98 -3.19
CA ARG A 143 -9.48 17.68 -4.47
C ARG A 143 -10.50 18.81 -4.62
N ARG A 144 -11.76 18.53 -4.30
CA ARG A 144 -12.86 19.50 -4.38
C ARG A 144 -12.59 20.68 -3.43
N THR A 145 -12.17 20.39 -2.20
CA THR A 145 -11.85 21.41 -1.19
C THR A 145 -10.69 22.29 -1.65
N ALA A 146 -9.58 21.70 -2.10
CA ALA A 146 -8.44 22.44 -2.63
C ALA A 146 -8.83 23.33 -3.83
N THR A 147 -9.64 22.81 -4.76
CA THR A 147 -10.14 23.57 -5.92
C THR A 147 -11.03 24.74 -5.49
N PHE A 148 -11.93 24.53 -4.51
CA PHE A 148 -12.77 25.60 -4.00
C PHE A 148 -11.97 26.68 -3.27
N CYS A 149 -11.01 26.29 -2.43
CA CYS A 149 -10.13 27.24 -1.75
C CYS A 149 -9.34 28.07 -2.76
N SER A 150 -8.73 27.42 -3.77
CA SER A 150 -8.03 28.10 -4.86
C SER A 150 -8.91 29.15 -5.54
N ARG A 151 -10.14 28.77 -5.91
CA ARG A 151 -11.10 29.67 -6.55
C ARG A 151 -11.50 30.85 -5.67
N ILE A 152 -11.72 30.64 -4.36
CA ILE A 152 -12.03 31.72 -3.42
C ILE A 152 -10.90 32.76 -3.42
N PHE A 153 -9.64 32.32 -3.37
CA PHE A 153 -8.50 33.24 -3.38
C PHE A 153 -8.30 33.96 -4.72
N GLU A 154 -8.71 33.37 -5.84
CA GLU A 154 -8.70 34.00 -7.16
C GLU A 154 -9.80 35.06 -7.31
N GLU A 155 -11.05 34.69 -7.03
CA GLU A 155 -12.23 35.55 -7.22
C GLU A 155 -12.22 36.72 -6.23
N ASP A 156 -11.94 36.42 -4.96
CA ASP A 156 -11.97 37.38 -3.86
C ASP A 156 -10.58 37.89 -3.46
N GLY A 157 -9.60 37.75 -4.36
CA GLY A 157 -8.21 38.21 -4.13
C GLY A 157 -8.10 39.70 -3.83
N HIS A 158 -9.07 40.50 -4.27
CA HIS A 158 -9.18 41.94 -4.04
C HIS A 158 -9.61 42.30 -2.60
N LEU A 159 -10.31 41.41 -1.90
CA LEU A 159 -10.71 41.61 -0.50
C LEU A 159 -9.47 41.51 0.41
N LYS A 160 -9.40 42.38 1.42
CA LYS A 160 -8.26 42.50 2.34
C LYS A 160 -8.72 42.40 3.80
N GLY A 161 -7.86 41.88 4.66
CA GLY A 161 -8.07 41.91 6.11
C GLY A 161 -9.33 41.17 6.54
N ASP A 162 -10.04 41.79 7.47
CA ASP A 162 -11.25 41.28 8.09
C ASP A 162 -12.39 41.05 7.11
N GLU A 163 -12.47 41.78 5.99
CA GLU A 163 -13.56 41.62 5.02
C GLU A 163 -13.53 40.23 4.38
N PHE A 164 -12.35 39.77 3.95
CA PHE A 164 -12.16 38.42 3.42
C PHE A 164 -12.47 37.36 4.48
N VAL A 165 -11.94 37.55 5.69
CA VAL A 165 -12.12 36.59 6.79
C VAL A 165 -13.58 36.50 7.20
N LEU A 166 -14.29 37.61 7.36
CA LEU A 166 -15.71 37.61 7.74
C LEU A 166 -16.57 36.93 6.67
N LYS A 167 -16.24 37.11 5.39
CA LYS A 167 -16.94 36.48 4.27
C LYS A 167 -16.73 34.96 4.23
N HIS A 168 -15.49 34.49 4.40
CA HIS A 168 -15.15 33.07 4.15
C HIS A 168 -14.85 32.23 5.40
N ARG A 169 -14.76 32.81 6.61
CA ARG A 169 -14.41 32.07 7.84
C ARG A 169 -15.23 30.81 8.07
N ARG A 170 -16.53 30.84 7.72
CA ARG A 170 -17.43 29.70 7.93
C ARG A 170 -17.10 28.56 6.97
N ASP A 171 -16.75 28.89 5.73
CA ASP A 171 -16.38 27.91 4.72
C ASP A 171 -15.02 27.29 5.06
N PHE A 172 -14.03 28.12 5.42
CA PHE A 172 -12.72 27.63 5.84
C PHE A 172 -12.76 26.80 7.13
N ALA A 173 -13.58 27.15 8.12
CA ALA A 173 -13.78 26.32 9.30
C ALA A 173 -14.34 24.94 8.92
N LYS A 174 -15.35 24.91 8.04
CA LYS A 174 -15.91 23.65 7.53
C LYS A 174 -14.89 22.83 6.74
N PHE A 175 -14.05 23.47 5.93
CA PHE A 175 -13.00 22.80 5.17
C PHE A 175 -11.90 22.26 6.08
N HIS A 176 -11.49 23.04 7.08
CA HIS A 176 -10.55 22.63 8.11
C HIS A 176 -11.06 21.37 8.83
N ASP A 177 -12.28 21.38 9.38
CA ASP A 177 -12.86 20.24 10.09
C ASP A 177 -12.91 18.97 9.22
N ARG A 178 -13.26 19.13 7.94
CA ARG A 178 -13.30 18.01 6.98
C ARG A 178 -11.92 17.46 6.68
N CYS A 179 -10.93 18.33 6.47
CA CYS A 179 -9.55 17.91 6.22
C CYS A 179 -8.95 17.22 7.44
N ALA A 180 -9.22 17.72 8.65
CA ALA A 180 -8.81 17.10 9.91
C ALA A 180 -9.43 15.71 10.09
N HIS A 181 -10.72 15.58 9.77
CA HIS A 181 -11.41 14.28 9.82
C HIS A 181 -10.81 13.28 8.82
N ILE A 182 -10.61 13.69 7.56
CA ILE A 182 -9.99 12.84 6.54
C ILE A 182 -8.56 12.47 6.94
N SER A 183 -7.77 13.44 7.44
CA SER A 183 -6.40 13.22 7.90
C SER A 183 -6.35 12.15 9.01
N THR A 184 -7.23 12.24 10.00
CA THR A 184 -7.32 11.27 11.10
C THR A 184 -7.77 9.90 10.59
N HIS A 185 -8.81 9.85 9.75
CA HIS A 185 -9.29 8.60 9.17
C HIS A 185 -8.21 7.91 8.33
N MET A 186 -7.52 8.64 7.45
CA MET A 186 -6.41 8.09 6.66
C MET A 186 -5.32 7.51 7.55
N TRP A 187 -4.99 8.18 8.65
CA TRP A 187 -4.01 7.67 9.61
C TRP A 187 -4.45 6.36 10.26
N ASP A 188 -5.71 6.27 10.71
CA ASP A 188 -6.25 5.04 11.28
C ASP A 188 -6.19 3.89 10.25
N ARG A 189 -6.49 4.17 8.97
CA ARG A 189 -6.36 3.20 7.88
C ARG A 189 -4.91 2.78 7.62
N VAL A 190 -3.94 3.69 7.71
CA VAL A 190 -2.50 3.35 7.61
C VAL A 190 -2.11 2.35 8.69
N GLU A 191 -2.53 2.60 9.93
CA GLU A 191 -2.22 1.72 11.07
C GLU A 191 -2.93 0.36 10.97
N GLU A 192 -4.14 0.31 10.42
CA GLU A 192 -4.83 -0.95 10.13
C GLU A 192 -4.16 -1.77 9.03
N VAL A 193 -3.68 -1.13 7.96
CA VAL A 193 -3.05 -1.81 6.81
C VAL A 193 -1.62 -2.25 7.15
N CYS A 194 -0.85 -1.41 7.84
CA CYS A 194 0.56 -1.66 8.14
C CYS A 194 0.93 -1.21 9.57
N PRO A 195 0.47 -1.95 10.60
CA PRO A 195 0.60 -1.55 11.99
C PRO A 195 2.07 -1.39 12.39
N GLY A 196 2.38 -0.28 13.07
CA GLY A 196 3.71 0.02 13.57
C GLY A 196 4.77 0.38 12.52
N HIS A 197 4.45 0.36 11.22
CA HIS A 197 5.46 0.57 10.17
C HIS A 197 5.77 2.03 9.91
N PHE A 198 4.78 2.91 10.09
CA PHE A 198 4.88 4.34 9.79
C PHE A 198 4.67 5.23 11.02
N THR A 199 4.68 4.68 12.24
CA THR A 199 4.33 5.40 13.48
C THR A 199 5.17 6.67 13.70
N ASP A 200 6.42 6.67 13.26
CA ASP A 200 7.35 7.80 13.30
C ASP A 200 7.01 8.91 12.29
N LYS A 201 6.23 8.61 11.26
CA LYS A 201 5.82 9.53 10.20
C LYS A 201 4.47 10.19 10.45
N ARG A 202 3.84 9.93 11.58
CA ARG A 202 2.60 10.62 11.94
C ARG A 202 2.85 12.12 12.01
N ARG A 203 2.17 12.90 11.17
CA ARG A 203 2.17 14.34 11.33
C ARG A 203 1.24 14.66 12.50
N MET A 204 1.82 14.92 13.67
CA MET A 204 1.09 15.47 14.81
C MET A 204 1.07 16.99 14.63
N HIS A 205 -0.11 17.56 14.40
CA HIS A 205 -0.28 19.00 14.44
C HIS A 205 -0.04 19.50 15.87
N LEU A 206 0.74 20.57 16.00
CA LEU A 206 0.90 21.36 17.23
C LEU A 206 -0.25 22.34 17.38
#